data_AF-A0A972UDL8-F1
#
_entry.id   AF-A0A972UDL8-F1
#
_cell.length_a   1.000
_cell.length_b   1.000
_cell.length_c   1.000
_cell.angle_alpha   90.00
_cell.angle_beta   90.00
_cell.angle_gamma   90.00
#
_symmetry.space_group_name_H-M   'P 1'
#
loop_
_entity.id
_entity.type
_entity.pdbx_description
1 polymer ?
#
loop_
_entity_poly.entity_id
_entity_poly.type
_entity_poly.pdbx_seq_one_letter_code
_entity_poly.pdbx_strand_id
1 'polypeptide(L)'
;KVGIGIESPNPETLRLMNKNNAPDDVEKAVALCREYGIGTEGYFILGCLNETAADSFAYPAYARSLGLGQALFMVMTPYPGTGVFGEYEAEKRIHSYDWDLYNNFSPVVSAGGMDCRELVGMMAYCDIAFSRLMPLLKRRGTMGVIVSCISELLHVCLLLRVNRSLSISDVEEAVGGALLEFGAREGGSVKREWRADPSRKPLRPVAFRLLLSGGRAIDFRLGEGGGRRELCMTPLHTDELHGGSSSFNGSGLRLEGVVRFAFSLSMDRLMAVLYQSEWLRNNRDKPFEKALRFLPFLADRELLGSAVQMAGLLSGGLRGRRPAVQ
;
A
#
# COMPACT_ATOMS: atom_id res chain seq x y z
N LYS A 1 -1.37 -10.88 -18.51
CA LYS A 1 -1.80 -11.07 -17.11
C LYS A 1 -3.30 -11.31 -17.09
N VAL A 2 -3.82 -11.99 -16.07
CA VAL A 2 -5.27 -12.25 -15.90
C VAL A 2 -5.68 -11.75 -14.52
N GLY A 3 -6.79 -11.02 -14.47
CA GLY A 3 -7.43 -10.60 -13.23
C GLY A 3 -8.47 -11.63 -12.79
N ILE A 4 -8.42 -12.05 -11.52
CA ILE A 4 -9.27 -13.10 -10.96
C ILE A 4 -10.08 -12.49 -9.82
N GLY A 5 -11.41 -12.47 -9.96
CA GLY A 5 -12.30 -12.15 -8.84
C GLY A 5 -12.27 -13.28 -7.83
N ILE A 6 -11.68 -13.04 -6.66
CA ILE A 6 -11.58 -14.01 -5.57
C ILE A 6 -12.56 -13.64 -4.46
N GLU A 7 -12.77 -12.35 -4.27
CA GLU A 7 -13.68 -11.70 -3.32
C GLU A 7 -13.32 -11.89 -1.86
N SER A 8 -13.27 -13.11 -1.34
CA SER A 8 -13.12 -13.37 0.10
C SER A 8 -12.37 -14.68 0.38
N PRO A 9 -11.57 -14.77 1.46
CA PRO A 9 -11.07 -16.03 1.99
C PRO A 9 -12.14 -16.86 2.72
N ASN A 10 -13.30 -16.28 3.04
CA ASN A 10 -14.34 -16.93 3.83
C ASN A 10 -15.40 -17.59 2.92
N PRO A 11 -15.54 -18.93 2.94
CA PRO A 11 -16.54 -19.63 2.12
C PRO A 11 -17.98 -19.19 2.36
N GLU A 12 -18.33 -18.80 3.59
CA GLU A 12 -19.69 -18.33 3.90
C GLU A 12 -19.95 -16.96 3.28
N THR A 13 -18.95 -16.07 3.29
CA THR A 13 -19.03 -14.78 2.59
C THR A 13 -19.20 -15.00 1.08
N LEU A 14 -18.42 -15.92 0.48
CA LEU A 14 -18.56 -16.27 -0.94
C LEU A 14 -19.97 -16.79 -1.27
N ARG A 15 -20.54 -17.62 -0.39
CA ARG A 15 -21.91 -18.13 -0.53
C ARG A 15 -22.94 -16.99 -0.53
N LEU A 16 -22.81 -16.03 0.39
CA LEU A 16 -23.69 -14.86 0.46
C LEU A 16 -23.54 -13.95 -0.77
N MET A 17 -22.34 -13.87 -1.34
CA MET A 17 -22.08 -13.15 -2.60
C MET A 17 -22.58 -13.89 -3.86
N ASN A 18 -23.23 -15.06 -3.71
CA ASN A 18 -23.63 -15.94 -4.82
C ASN A 18 -22.45 -16.34 -5.74
N LYS A 19 -21.25 -16.49 -5.17
CA LYS A 19 -20.06 -16.95 -5.88
C LYS A 19 -20.11 -18.47 -6.03
N ASN A 20 -20.40 -18.93 -7.25
CA ASN A 20 -20.63 -20.36 -7.55
C ASN A 20 -19.38 -21.10 -8.09
N ASN A 21 -18.18 -20.72 -7.65
CA ASN A 21 -16.97 -21.47 -7.98
C ASN A 21 -16.78 -22.65 -6.99
N ALA A 22 -16.15 -23.72 -7.45
CA ALA A 22 -15.73 -24.79 -6.55
C ALA A 22 -14.60 -24.28 -5.61
N PRO A 23 -14.45 -24.87 -4.40
CA PRO A 23 -13.48 -24.40 -3.42
C PRO A 23 -12.06 -24.20 -3.99
N ASP A 24 -11.62 -25.12 -4.85
CA ASP A 24 -10.24 -25.11 -5.38
C ASP A 24 -10.08 -24.39 -6.72
N ASP A 25 -11.14 -23.82 -7.30
CA ASP A 25 -11.10 -23.27 -8.67
C ASP A 25 -10.11 -22.10 -8.78
N VAL A 26 -10.06 -21.25 -7.75
CA VAL A 26 -9.12 -20.12 -7.71
C VAL A 26 -7.69 -20.62 -7.69
N GLU A 27 -7.39 -21.62 -6.87
CA GLU A 27 -6.04 -22.19 -6.72
C GLU A 27 -5.58 -22.87 -8.00
N LYS A 28 -6.48 -23.64 -8.62
CA LYS A 28 -6.25 -24.26 -9.94
C LYS A 28 -6.00 -23.21 -11.01
N ALA A 29 -6.81 -22.15 -11.07
CA ALA A 29 -6.64 -21.07 -12.05
C ALA A 29 -5.28 -20.36 -11.89
N VAL A 30 -4.88 -20.06 -10.65
CA VAL A 30 -3.58 -19.41 -10.38
C VAL A 30 -2.41 -20.35 -10.68
N ALA A 31 -2.53 -21.64 -10.34
CA ALA A 31 -1.51 -22.64 -10.66
C ALA A 31 -1.32 -22.82 -12.18
N LEU A 32 -2.42 -22.94 -12.93
CA LEU A 32 -2.38 -23.02 -14.40
C LEU A 32 -1.76 -21.77 -15.01
N CYS A 33 -2.18 -20.57 -14.60
CA CYS A 33 -1.58 -19.34 -15.12
C CYS A 33 -0.07 -19.33 -14.90
N ARG A 34 0.39 -19.73 -13.70
CA ARG A 34 1.81 -19.82 -13.37
C ARG A 34 2.57 -20.81 -14.25
N GLU A 35 2.01 -21.99 -14.49
CA GLU A 35 2.57 -23.03 -15.37
C GLU A 35 2.86 -22.51 -16.78
N TYR A 36 1.95 -21.70 -17.32
CA TYR A 36 2.07 -21.11 -18.65
C TYR A 36 2.76 -19.73 -18.67
N GLY A 37 3.36 -19.29 -17.55
CA GLY A 37 4.06 -18.01 -17.47
C GLY A 37 3.15 -16.77 -17.52
N ILE A 38 1.86 -16.93 -17.23
CA ILE A 38 0.85 -15.87 -17.20
C ILE A 38 0.77 -15.30 -15.78
N GLY A 39 1.07 -14.00 -15.62
CA GLY A 39 0.90 -13.32 -14.33
C GLY A 39 -0.57 -13.18 -13.93
N THR A 40 -0.86 -13.31 -12.63
CA THR A 40 -2.20 -13.20 -12.04
C THR A 40 -2.31 -12.02 -11.09
N GLU A 41 -3.47 -11.39 -11.08
CA GLU A 41 -3.88 -10.32 -10.16
C GLU A 41 -5.19 -10.76 -9.49
N GLY A 42 -5.23 -10.79 -8.16
CA GLY A 42 -6.44 -11.16 -7.41
C GLY A 42 -7.23 -9.95 -6.96
N TYR A 43 -8.56 -10.00 -7.10
CA TYR A 43 -9.48 -8.97 -6.62
C TYR A 43 -10.23 -9.47 -5.39
N PHE A 44 -10.26 -8.66 -4.34
CA PHE A 44 -10.92 -8.93 -3.07
C PHE A 44 -11.85 -7.79 -2.69
N ILE A 45 -12.92 -8.09 -1.97
CA ILE A 45 -13.92 -7.13 -1.49
C ILE A 45 -14.03 -7.25 0.02
N LEU A 46 -13.67 -6.18 0.72
CA LEU A 46 -13.84 -6.01 2.17
C LEU A 46 -15.19 -5.37 2.47
N GLY A 47 -15.75 -5.69 3.63
CA GLY A 47 -16.97 -5.09 4.14
C GLY A 47 -18.23 -5.75 3.60
N CYS A 48 -18.24 -7.07 3.42
CA CYS A 48 -19.49 -7.84 3.27
C CYS A 48 -20.31 -7.82 4.58
N LEU A 49 -21.64 -7.94 4.52
CA LEU A 49 -22.52 -7.75 5.70
C LEU A 49 -22.11 -8.61 6.92
N ASN A 50 -21.70 -9.85 6.67
CA ASN A 50 -21.29 -10.82 7.67
C ASN A 50 -19.81 -10.72 8.09
N GLU A 51 -19.05 -9.82 7.48
CA GLU A 51 -17.59 -9.73 7.63
C GLU A 51 -17.21 -8.71 8.70
N THR A 52 -16.46 -9.18 9.70
CA THR A 52 -15.92 -8.34 10.77
C THR A 52 -14.51 -7.81 10.44
N ALA A 53 -14.03 -6.84 11.21
CA ALA A 53 -12.63 -6.41 11.12
C ALA A 53 -11.65 -7.56 11.34
N ALA A 54 -11.98 -8.53 12.21
CA ALA A 54 -11.15 -9.68 12.48
C ALA A 54 -10.94 -10.56 11.24
N ASP A 55 -11.99 -10.71 10.42
CA ASP A 55 -11.96 -11.51 9.19
C ASP A 55 -11.08 -10.86 8.11
N SER A 56 -11.09 -9.52 8.03
CA SER A 56 -10.31 -8.75 7.05
C SER A 56 -8.81 -9.03 7.15
N PHE A 57 -8.30 -9.36 8.34
CA PHE A 57 -6.87 -9.65 8.54
C PHE A 57 -6.40 -10.96 7.85
N ALA A 58 -7.30 -11.86 7.47
CA ALA A 58 -6.95 -13.10 6.78
C ALA A 58 -6.60 -12.88 5.29
N TYR A 59 -7.13 -11.80 4.68
CA TYR A 59 -7.07 -11.56 3.24
C TYR A 59 -5.64 -11.52 2.69
N PRO A 60 -4.68 -10.78 3.28
CA PRO A 60 -3.33 -10.71 2.73
C PRO A 60 -2.61 -12.06 2.80
N ALA A 61 -2.86 -12.84 3.85
CA ALA A 61 -2.27 -14.17 4.01
C ALA A 61 -2.83 -15.15 2.99
N TYR A 62 -4.15 -15.13 2.77
CA TYR A 62 -4.81 -15.94 1.77
C TYR A 62 -4.36 -15.58 0.34
N ALA A 63 -4.32 -14.30 -0.01
CA ALA A 63 -3.83 -13.85 -1.32
C ALA A 63 -2.42 -14.39 -1.63
N ARG A 64 -1.54 -14.44 -0.61
CA ARG A 64 -0.20 -15.02 -0.74
C ARG A 64 -0.21 -16.54 -0.83
N SER A 65 -1.06 -17.24 -0.08
CA SER A 65 -1.11 -18.71 -0.13
C SER A 65 -1.52 -19.21 -1.51
N LEU A 66 -2.34 -18.44 -2.23
CA LEU A 66 -2.68 -18.69 -3.64
C LEU A 66 -1.48 -18.52 -4.59
N GLY A 67 -0.41 -17.84 -4.16
CA GLY A 67 0.75 -17.53 -4.99
C GLY A 67 0.57 -16.29 -5.87
N LEU A 68 -0.34 -15.38 -5.49
CA LEU A 68 -0.55 -14.13 -6.22
C LEU A 68 0.66 -13.20 -6.11
N GLY A 69 1.07 -12.64 -7.25
CA GLY A 69 2.08 -11.58 -7.31
C GLY A 69 1.50 -10.17 -7.14
N GLN A 70 0.20 -10.02 -7.37
CA GLN A 70 -0.55 -8.77 -7.23
C GLN A 70 -1.94 -9.08 -6.63
N ALA A 71 -2.39 -8.22 -5.73
CA ALA A 71 -3.72 -8.28 -5.14
C ALA A 71 -4.25 -6.86 -4.99
N LEU A 72 -5.55 -6.68 -5.21
CA LEU A 72 -6.25 -5.42 -5.01
C LEU A 72 -7.39 -5.67 -4.01
N PHE A 73 -7.34 -4.93 -2.91
CA PHE A 73 -8.34 -4.99 -1.85
C PHE A 73 -9.27 -3.79 -2.01
N MET A 74 -10.51 -4.06 -2.40
CA MET A 74 -11.56 -3.07 -2.58
C MET A 74 -12.51 -3.11 -1.40
N VAL A 75 -13.41 -2.13 -1.33
CA VAL A 75 -14.49 -2.09 -0.35
C VAL A 75 -15.84 -2.31 -1.01
N MET A 76 -16.76 -2.93 -0.29
CA MET A 76 -18.12 -3.19 -0.76
C MET A 76 -18.78 -1.88 -1.21
N THR A 77 -19.15 -1.85 -2.49
CA THR A 77 -19.86 -0.73 -3.10
C THR A 77 -21.20 -1.25 -3.61
N PRO A 78 -22.29 -1.03 -2.86
CA PRO A 78 -23.61 -1.50 -3.29
C PRO A 78 -24.10 -0.65 -4.46
N TYR A 79 -23.97 -1.08 -5.71
CA TYR A 79 -24.46 -0.28 -6.83
C TYR A 79 -26.00 -0.27 -6.91
N PRO A 80 -26.66 0.88 -7.10
CA PRO A 80 -28.12 0.96 -7.21
C PRO A 80 -28.69 -0.02 -8.22
N GLY A 81 -29.78 -0.68 -7.85
CA GLY A 81 -30.44 -1.71 -8.69
C GLY A 81 -29.82 -3.11 -8.58
N THR A 82 -28.76 -3.31 -7.79
CA THR A 82 -28.24 -4.65 -7.46
C THR A 82 -28.95 -5.25 -6.24
N GLY A 83 -28.95 -6.58 -6.11
CA GLY A 83 -29.47 -7.25 -4.92
C GLY A 83 -28.74 -6.81 -3.64
N VAL A 84 -27.42 -6.68 -3.71
CA VAL A 84 -26.57 -6.17 -2.63
C VAL A 84 -27.02 -4.77 -2.19
N PHE A 85 -27.38 -3.87 -3.11
CA PHE A 85 -27.92 -2.57 -2.72
C PHE A 85 -29.22 -2.69 -1.92
N GLY A 86 -30.15 -3.54 -2.35
CA GLY A 86 -31.39 -3.80 -1.61
C GLY A 86 -31.13 -4.38 -0.20
N GLU A 87 -30.15 -5.27 -0.06
CA GLU A 87 -29.75 -5.83 1.23
C GLU A 87 -29.21 -4.75 2.19
N TYR A 88 -28.27 -3.94 1.73
CA TYR A 88 -27.69 -2.86 2.55
C TYR A 88 -28.70 -1.74 2.84
N GLU A 89 -29.62 -1.45 1.92
CA GLU A 89 -30.69 -0.48 2.12
C GLU A 89 -31.70 -0.99 3.18
N ALA A 90 -32.13 -2.25 3.08
CA ALA A 90 -33.04 -2.87 4.03
C ALA A 90 -32.47 -2.91 5.46
N GLU A 91 -31.16 -3.14 5.59
CA GLU A 91 -30.45 -3.09 6.88
C GLU A 91 -30.08 -1.67 7.34
N LYS A 92 -30.38 -0.63 6.55
CA LYS A 92 -30.04 0.78 6.83
C LYS A 92 -28.54 1.00 7.03
N ARG A 93 -27.72 0.33 6.20
CA ARG A 93 -26.26 0.39 6.27
C ARG A 93 -25.61 1.28 5.23
N ILE A 94 -26.38 1.89 4.33
CA ILE A 94 -25.90 2.88 3.36
C ILE A 94 -25.82 4.25 4.03
N HIS A 95 -24.63 4.86 4.06
CA HIS A 95 -24.34 6.14 4.70
C HIS A 95 -24.23 7.32 3.72
N SER A 96 -24.09 7.05 2.43
CA SER A 96 -24.01 8.07 1.40
C SER A 96 -24.65 7.60 0.10
N TYR A 97 -25.36 8.52 -0.56
CA TYR A 97 -25.87 8.38 -1.93
C TYR A 97 -25.14 9.32 -2.90
N ASP A 98 -23.97 9.85 -2.49
CA ASP A 98 -23.07 10.54 -3.39
C ASP A 98 -22.40 9.54 -4.32
N TRP A 99 -22.87 9.48 -5.57
CA TRP A 99 -22.43 8.51 -6.57
C TRP A 99 -20.95 8.65 -6.95
N ASP A 100 -20.32 9.80 -6.71
CA ASP A 100 -18.87 9.98 -6.93
C ASP A 100 -18.03 9.09 -5.98
N LEU A 101 -18.61 8.66 -4.85
CA LEU A 101 -17.98 7.75 -3.90
C LEU A 101 -18.18 6.26 -4.28
N TYR A 102 -19.05 5.94 -5.24
CA TYR A 102 -19.34 4.55 -5.61
C TYR A 102 -18.28 4.00 -6.57
N ASN A 103 -17.05 3.86 -6.08
CA ASN A 103 -15.85 3.62 -6.88
C ASN A 103 -14.97 2.44 -6.40
N ASN A 104 -15.50 1.57 -5.53
CA ASN A 104 -14.78 0.41 -4.93
C ASN A 104 -13.65 0.75 -3.96
N PHE A 105 -13.33 2.04 -3.74
CA PHE A 105 -12.27 2.49 -2.83
C PHE A 105 -12.76 3.49 -1.77
N SER A 106 -14.00 3.94 -1.88
CA SER A 106 -14.61 4.88 -0.93
C SER A 106 -15.78 4.20 -0.23
N PRO A 107 -15.64 3.83 1.05
CA PRO A 107 -16.73 3.17 1.77
C PRO A 107 -17.94 4.09 1.90
N VAL A 108 -19.09 3.63 1.41
CA VAL A 108 -20.39 4.27 1.59
C VAL A 108 -21.33 3.45 2.47
N VAL A 109 -20.80 2.38 3.07
CA VAL A 109 -21.55 1.43 3.90
C VAL A 109 -20.82 1.08 5.18
N SER A 110 -21.55 0.56 6.18
CA SER A 110 -20.98 -0.18 7.30
C SER A 110 -21.24 -1.68 7.17
N ALA A 111 -20.33 -2.50 7.71
CA ALA A 111 -20.36 -3.96 7.54
C ALA A 111 -19.73 -4.68 8.73
N GLY A 112 -20.40 -5.72 9.26
CA GLY A 112 -19.93 -6.52 10.42
C GLY A 112 -19.35 -5.72 11.59
N GLY A 113 -19.97 -4.57 11.89
CA GLY A 113 -19.55 -3.66 12.97
C GLY A 113 -18.53 -2.60 12.57
N MET A 114 -17.91 -2.72 11.40
CA MET A 114 -16.99 -1.72 10.84
C MET A 114 -17.75 -0.53 10.26
N ASP A 115 -17.37 0.68 10.65
CA ASP A 115 -17.76 1.91 9.99
C ASP A 115 -16.90 2.20 8.73
N CYS A 116 -17.22 3.29 8.01
CA CYS A 116 -16.48 3.69 6.81
C CYS A 116 -14.98 3.94 7.08
N ARG A 117 -14.61 4.45 8.27
CA ARG A 117 -13.23 4.74 8.63
C ARG A 117 -12.46 3.45 8.91
N GLU A 118 -13.09 2.50 9.60
CA GLU A 118 -12.53 1.17 9.83
C GLU A 118 -12.30 0.43 8.51
N LEU A 119 -13.24 0.51 7.56
CA LEU A 119 -13.07 -0.07 6.22
C LEU A 119 -11.90 0.56 5.45
N VAL A 120 -11.71 1.89 5.51
CA VAL A 120 -10.52 2.56 4.96
C VAL A 120 -9.24 2.04 5.60
N GLY A 121 -9.23 1.89 6.93
CA GLY A 121 -8.10 1.33 7.67
C GLY A 121 -7.79 -0.11 7.29
N MET A 122 -8.82 -0.95 7.11
CA MET A 122 -8.65 -2.35 6.68
C MET A 122 -8.14 -2.47 5.25
N MET A 123 -8.58 -1.59 4.34
CA MET A 123 -8.04 -1.54 2.98
C MET A 123 -6.56 -1.17 2.98
N ALA A 124 -6.17 -0.13 3.74
CA ALA A 124 -4.77 0.25 3.91
C ALA A 124 -3.93 -0.88 4.55
N TYR A 125 -4.46 -1.53 5.58
CA TYR A 125 -3.83 -2.68 6.21
C TYR A 125 -3.60 -3.80 5.21
N CYS A 126 -4.62 -4.19 4.44
CA CYS A 126 -4.52 -5.33 3.54
C CYS A 126 -3.45 -5.10 2.46
N ASP A 127 -3.38 -3.89 1.90
CA ASP A 127 -2.36 -3.53 0.90
C ASP A 127 -0.94 -3.60 1.47
N ILE A 128 -0.70 -2.95 2.62
CA ILE A 128 0.61 -2.94 3.31
C ILE A 128 1.01 -4.36 3.73
N ALA A 129 0.08 -5.09 4.35
CA ALA A 129 0.31 -6.42 4.85
C ALA A 129 0.54 -7.39 3.68
N PHE A 130 -0.07 -7.20 2.52
CA PHE A 130 0.15 -8.02 1.31
C PHE A 130 1.55 -7.82 0.76
N SER A 131 1.96 -6.57 0.52
CA SER A 131 3.29 -6.22 -0.01
C SER A 131 4.41 -6.57 0.96
N ARG A 132 4.13 -6.57 2.27
CA ARG A 132 5.08 -6.79 3.38
C ARG A 132 6.32 -5.91 3.29
N LEU A 133 6.22 -4.78 2.57
CA LEU A 133 7.34 -3.90 2.25
C LEU A 133 8.53 -4.66 1.63
N MET A 134 8.28 -5.77 0.93
CA MET A 134 9.29 -6.60 0.27
C MET A 134 10.25 -5.81 -0.64
N PRO A 135 9.80 -4.74 -1.33
CA PRO A 135 10.72 -3.92 -2.12
C PRO A 135 11.87 -3.33 -1.33
N LEU A 136 11.73 -3.04 -0.03
CA LEU A 136 12.82 -2.51 0.81
C LEU A 136 13.96 -3.51 0.98
N LEU A 137 13.65 -4.80 1.16
CA LEU A 137 14.64 -5.88 1.32
C LEU A 137 15.57 -6.04 0.10
N LYS A 138 15.07 -5.67 -1.09
CA LYS A 138 15.81 -5.75 -2.36
C LYS A 138 16.81 -4.60 -2.53
N ARG A 139 16.70 -3.54 -1.71
CA ARG A 139 17.53 -2.34 -1.87
C ARG A 139 18.87 -2.45 -1.16
N ARG A 140 19.74 -1.52 -1.53
CA ARG A 140 21.11 -1.43 -1.00
C ARG A 140 21.38 0.04 -0.70
N GLY A 141 21.82 0.31 0.53
CA GLY A 141 22.06 1.67 1.01
C GLY A 141 20.80 2.45 1.38
N THR A 142 21.00 3.51 2.16
CA THR A 142 19.93 4.28 2.80
C THR A 142 18.94 4.89 1.82
N MET A 143 19.44 5.53 0.75
CA MET A 143 18.58 6.19 -0.23
C MET A 143 17.67 5.21 -0.99
N GLY A 144 18.20 4.05 -1.38
CA GLY A 144 17.38 3.05 -2.07
C GLY A 144 16.23 2.55 -1.20
N VAL A 145 16.50 2.32 0.08
CA VAL A 145 15.49 1.89 1.07
C VAL A 145 14.45 2.98 1.28
N ILE A 146 14.86 4.24 1.52
CA ILE A 146 13.94 5.37 1.72
C ILE A 146 13.06 5.59 0.48
N VAL A 147 13.64 5.61 -0.73
CA VAL A 147 12.87 5.74 -1.97
C VAL A 147 11.86 4.61 -2.13
N SER A 148 12.22 3.38 -1.76
CA SER A 148 11.28 2.26 -1.83
C SER A 148 10.18 2.37 -0.79
N CYS A 149 10.51 2.80 0.43
CA CYS A 149 9.50 3.08 1.45
C CYS A 149 8.52 4.15 0.98
N ILE A 150 9.01 5.28 0.44
CA ILE A 150 8.15 6.32 -0.13
C ILE A 150 7.29 5.75 -1.26
N SER A 151 7.86 4.93 -2.14
CA SER A 151 7.12 4.30 -3.25
C SER A 151 5.98 3.40 -2.75
N GLU A 152 6.22 2.57 -1.75
CA GLU A 152 5.17 1.69 -1.17
C GLU A 152 4.08 2.54 -0.49
N LEU A 153 4.47 3.54 0.30
CA LEU A 153 3.51 4.42 0.98
C LEU A 153 2.71 5.27 -0.01
N LEU A 154 3.34 5.74 -1.08
CA LEU A 154 2.70 6.53 -2.12
C LEU A 154 1.63 5.72 -2.85
N HIS A 155 1.84 4.42 -3.06
CA HIS A 155 0.81 3.53 -3.63
C HIS A 155 -0.46 3.58 -2.78
N VAL A 156 -0.35 3.28 -1.48
CA VAL A 156 -1.51 3.27 -0.57
C VAL A 156 -2.15 4.66 -0.50
N CYS A 157 -1.36 5.73 -0.42
CA CYS A 157 -1.89 7.10 -0.38
C CYS A 157 -2.67 7.46 -1.65
N LEU A 158 -2.19 7.06 -2.83
CA LEU A 158 -2.89 7.29 -4.10
C LEU A 158 -4.17 6.47 -4.22
N LEU A 159 -4.18 5.24 -3.70
CA LEU A 159 -5.38 4.41 -3.60
C LEU A 159 -6.45 5.11 -2.74
N LEU A 160 -6.07 5.56 -1.55
CA LEU A 160 -6.99 6.23 -0.62
C LEU A 160 -7.44 7.61 -1.10
N ARG A 161 -6.61 8.32 -1.87
CA ARG A 161 -6.93 9.63 -2.45
C ARG A 161 -8.17 9.60 -3.35
N VAL A 162 -8.51 8.45 -3.94
CA VAL A 162 -9.72 8.30 -4.74
C VAL A 162 -10.98 8.59 -3.91
N ASN A 163 -10.92 8.34 -2.61
CA ASN A 163 -11.97 8.74 -1.68
C ASN A 163 -11.88 10.24 -1.36
N ARG A 164 -12.71 11.03 -2.06
CA ARG A 164 -12.79 12.49 -1.92
C ARG A 164 -13.32 12.95 -0.55
N SER A 165 -13.87 12.06 0.27
CA SER A 165 -14.31 12.39 1.63
C SER A 165 -13.16 12.41 2.65
N LEU A 166 -11.98 11.90 2.29
CA LEU A 166 -10.83 11.82 3.20
C LEU A 166 -9.98 13.08 3.13
N SER A 167 -9.66 13.63 4.31
CA SER A 167 -8.62 14.66 4.44
C SER A 167 -7.21 14.05 4.41
N ILE A 168 -6.19 14.89 4.27
CA ILE A 168 -4.79 14.48 4.43
C ILE A 168 -4.56 13.80 5.78
N SER A 169 -5.19 14.30 6.84
CA SER A 169 -5.06 13.72 8.19
C SER A 169 -5.75 12.35 8.30
N ASP A 170 -6.87 12.14 7.62
CA ASP A 170 -7.55 10.84 7.61
C ASP A 170 -6.71 9.78 6.87
N VAL A 171 -6.09 10.15 5.74
CA VAL A 171 -5.18 9.26 5.00
C VAL A 171 -3.92 8.97 5.81
N GLU A 172 -3.34 9.98 6.48
CA GLU A 172 -2.20 9.77 7.36
C GLU A 172 -2.53 8.82 8.52
N GLU A 173 -3.68 8.99 9.16
CA GLU A 173 -4.12 8.11 10.26
C GLU A 173 -4.38 6.69 9.77
N ALA A 174 -5.03 6.52 8.62
CA ALA A 174 -5.30 5.21 8.03
C ALA A 174 -4.00 4.46 7.68
N VAL A 175 -3.07 5.11 6.99
CA VAL A 175 -1.79 4.50 6.58
C VAL A 175 -0.88 4.25 7.80
N GLY A 176 -0.80 5.21 8.72
CA GLY A 176 -0.02 5.09 9.95
C GLY A 176 -0.56 3.99 10.87
N GLY A 177 -1.87 3.97 11.09
CA GLY A 177 -2.58 2.93 11.85
C GLY A 177 -2.39 1.56 11.23
N ALA A 178 -2.52 1.43 9.91
CA ALA A 178 -2.30 0.18 9.20
C ALA A 178 -0.86 -0.37 9.36
N LEU A 179 0.16 0.50 9.33
CA LEU A 179 1.56 0.10 9.58
C LEU A 179 1.76 -0.38 11.01
N LEU A 180 1.16 0.29 12.00
CA LEU A 180 1.24 -0.08 13.41
C LEU A 180 0.52 -1.39 13.67
N GLU A 181 -0.68 -1.57 13.13
CA GLU A 181 -1.47 -2.80 13.24
C GLU A 181 -0.75 -3.98 12.58
N PHE A 182 -0.15 -3.76 11.40
CA PHE A 182 0.73 -4.75 10.76
C PHE A 182 1.93 -5.10 11.66
N GLY A 183 2.54 -4.09 12.29
CA GLY A 183 3.60 -4.28 13.29
C GLY A 183 3.18 -5.14 14.49
N ALA A 184 2.03 -4.81 15.07
CA ALA A 184 1.48 -5.47 16.26
C ALA A 184 1.13 -6.93 15.99
N ARG A 185 0.46 -7.22 14.87
CA ARG A 185 0.06 -8.58 14.48
C ARG A 185 1.23 -9.51 14.18
N GLU A 186 2.40 -8.96 13.93
CA GLU A 186 3.65 -9.70 13.74
C GLU A 186 4.48 -9.80 15.03
N GLY A 187 3.87 -9.51 16.19
CA GLY A 187 4.49 -9.67 17.51
C GLY A 187 5.25 -8.43 18.00
N GLY A 188 4.87 -7.23 17.55
CA GLY A 188 5.48 -5.96 17.97
C GLY A 188 6.78 -5.61 17.25
N SER A 189 7.41 -6.58 16.58
CA SER A 189 8.50 -6.33 15.65
C SER A 189 8.41 -7.24 14.43
N VAL A 190 8.18 -6.65 13.26
CA VAL A 190 8.08 -7.42 12.02
C VAL A 190 9.50 -7.73 11.55
N LYS A 191 9.86 -9.02 11.54
CA LYS A 191 11.09 -9.49 10.90
C LYS A 191 10.76 -10.15 9.57
N ARG A 192 11.41 -9.68 8.50
CA ARG A 192 11.29 -10.29 7.18
C ARG A 192 12.63 -10.68 6.62
N GLU A 193 12.72 -11.95 6.27
CA GLU A 193 13.93 -12.53 5.71
C GLU A 193 13.88 -12.60 4.19
N TRP A 194 15.00 -12.29 3.57
CA TRP A 194 15.22 -12.47 2.13
C TRP A 194 16.59 -13.08 1.89
N ARG A 195 16.68 -14.05 1.00
CA ARG A 195 17.95 -14.68 0.63
C ARG A 195 18.84 -13.64 -0.06
N ALA A 196 19.98 -13.32 0.55
CA ALA A 196 20.93 -12.39 -0.04
C ALA A 196 21.51 -12.99 -1.32
N ASP A 197 21.83 -12.14 -2.29
CA ASP A 197 22.56 -12.52 -3.50
C ASP A 197 24.02 -12.79 -3.10
N PRO A 198 24.50 -14.04 -3.14
CA PRO A 198 25.86 -14.38 -2.70
C PRO A 198 26.95 -13.76 -3.55
N SER A 199 26.62 -13.34 -4.78
CA SER A 199 27.57 -12.70 -5.71
C SER A 199 27.86 -11.25 -5.36
N ARG A 200 27.09 -10.65 -4.45
CA ARG A 200 27.22 -9.23 -4.08
C ARG A 200 27.87 -9.07 -2.72
N LYS A 201 28.53 -7.92 -2.52
CA LYS A 201 29.07 -7.54 -1.21
C LYS A 201 27.97 -7.55 -0.13
N PRO A 202 28.29 -7.75 1.15
CA PRO A 202 27.31 -7.60 2.22
C PRO A 202 26.72 -6.18 2.29
N LEU A 203 25.45 -6.09 2.67
CA LEU A 203 24.79 -4.80 2.94
C LEU A 203 25.38 -4.15 4.19
N ARG A 204 25.67 -2.84 4.11
CA ARG A 204 25.87 -2.03 5.33
C ARG A 204 24.52 -1.78 5.98
N PRO A 205 24.35 -2.03 7.30
CA PRO A 205 23.08 -1.81 7.98
C PRO A 205 22.50 -0.43 7.68
N VAL A 206 21.20 -0.40 7.38
CA VAL A 206 20.45 0.81 7.09
C VAL A 206 19.40 1.00 8.17
N ALA A 207 19.28 2.22 8.71
CA ALA A 207 18.20 2.57 9.61
C ALA A 207 17.59 3.92 9.22
N PHE A 208 16.27 4.03 9.27
CA PHE A 208 15.54 5.30 9.15
C PHE A 208 14.28 5.27 10.02
N ARG A 209 13.82 6.44 10.45
CA ARG A 209 12.61 6.59 11.27
C ARG A 209 11.49 7.15 10.40
N LEU A 210 10.33 6.50 10.42
CA LEU A 210 9.09 7.03 9.87
C LEU A 210 8.30 7.69 11.00
N LEU A 211 8.07 8.99 10.89
CA LEU A 211 7.28 9.77 11.83
C LEU A 211 5.82 9.76 11.39
N LEU A 212 4.93 9.49 12.35
CA LEU A 212 3.48 9.42 12.17
C LEU A 212 2.79 10.54 12.98
N SER A 213 1.48 10.71 12.77
CA SER A 213 0.63 11.59 13.57
C SER A 213 0.60 11.18 15.05
N GLY A 214 0.30 12.16 15.93
CA GLY A 214 0.08 11.90 17.36
C GLY A 214 1.34 11.51 18.16
N GLY A 215 2.53 11.87 17.68
CA GLY A 215 3.79 11.57 18.37
C GLY A 215 4.20 10.09 18.29
N ARG A 216 3.63 9.32 17.37
CA ARG A 216 3.99 7.93 17.10
C ARG A 216 5.09 7.86 16.04
N ALA A 217 5.90 6.81 16.06
CA ALA A 217 6.92 6.58 15.04
C ALA A 217 7.16 5.08 14.82
N ILE A 218 7.82 4.75 13.70
CA ILE A 218 8.31 3.40 13.41
C ILE A 218 9.78 3.49 13.01
N ASP A 219 10.64 2.79 13.74
CA ASP A 219 12.03 2.58 13.37
C ASP A 219 12.14 1.41 12.38
N PHE A 220 12.66 1.68 11.19
CA PHE A 220 13.00 0.67 10.20
C PHE A 220 14.49 0.38 10.26
N ARG A 221 14.86 -0.89 10.37
CA ARG A 221 16.25 -1.37 10.33
C ARG A 221 16.40 -2.50 9.33
N LEU A 222 17.24 -2.32 8.33
CA LEU A 222 17.58 -3.34 7.34
C LEU A 222 19.02 -3.81 7.57
N GLY A 223 19.18 -5.07 7.95
CA GLY A 223 20.46 -5.74 8.18
C GLY A 223 20.70 -6.90 7.22
N GLU A 224 21.94 -7.41 7.20
CA GLU A 224 22.31 -8.62 6.47
C GLU A 224 23.31 -9.43 7.31
N GLY A 225 23.06 -10.73 7.47
CA GLY A 225 23.87 -11.66 8.25
C GLY A 225 23.55 -13.11 7.89
N GLY A 226 24.56 -14.00 7.90
CA GLY A 226 24.36 -15.42 7.61
C GLY A 226 23.76 -15.73 6.22
N GLY A 227 24.00 -14.87 5.22
CA GLY A 227 23.42 -15.00 3.87
C GLY A 227 21.94 -14.61 3.77
N ARG A 228 21.37 -14.04 4.83
CA ARG A 228 19.99 -13.51 4.87
C ARG A 228 19.98 -12.02 5.10
N ARG A 229 19.00 -11.34 4.54
CA ARG A 229 18.65 -9.96 4.86
C ARG A 229 17.46 -9.94 5.78
N GLU A 230 17.48 -9.05 6.76
CA GLU A 230 16.39 -8.87 7.72
C GLU A 230 15.93 -7.42 7.68
N LEU A 231 14.64 -7.20 7.41
CA LEU A 231 13.97 -5.92 7.68
C LEU A 231 13.23 -6.05 9.02
N CYS A 232 13.56 -5.16 9.94
CA CYS A 232 12.93 -5.01 11.25
C CYS A 232 12.15 -3.69 11.28
N MET A 233 10.90 -3.76 11.75
CA MET A 233 10.04 -2.61 12.04
C MET A 233 9.77 -2.57 13.54
N THR A 234 10.02 -1.46 14.20
CA THR A 234 9.78 -1.29 15.64
C THR A 234 8.92 -0.05 15.89
N PRO A 235 7.67 -0.20 16.38
CA PRO A 235 6.85 0.94 16.75
C PRO A 235 7.42 1.63 18.00
N LEU A 236 7.27 2.95 18.07
CA LEU A 236 7.73 3.80 19.17
C LEU A 236 6.61 4.74 19.61
N HIS A 237 6.48 4.93 20.92
CA HIS A 237 5.54 5.87 21.53
C HIS A 237 6.23 7.08 22.16
N THR A 238 5.45 8.11 22.49
CA THR A 238 5.88 9.47 22.87
C THR A 238 6.93 9.52 23.98
N ASP A 239 6.89 8.58 24.93
CA ASP A 239 7.83 8.51 26.07
C ASP A 239 9.24 8.08 25.64
N GLU A 240 9.35 7.29 24.58
CA GLU A 240 10.62 6.78 24.01
C GLU A 240 11.27 7.79 23.03
N LEU A 241 10.51 8.81 22.63
CA LEU A 241 11.01 9.96 21.85
C LEU A 241 11.67 11.03 22.73
N HIS A 242 11.29 11.10 24.02
CA HIS A 242 11.78 12.11 24.99
C HIS A 242 12.81 11.55 25.98
N GLY A 243 12.82 10.24 26.22
CA GLY A 243 13.87 9.59 27.00
C GLY A 243 15.23 9.66 26.31
N GLY A 244 16.19 10.36 26.92
CA GLY A 244 17.54 10.64 26.40
C GLY A 244 18.46 9.44 26.14
N SER A 245 17.95 8.26 25.79
CA SER A 245 18.73 7.09 25.36
C SER A 245 18.46 6.60 23.93
N SER A 246 17.45 7.09 23.20
CA SER A 246 17.34 6.81 21.76
C SER A 246 18.14 7.83 20.95
N SER A 247 19.46 7.66 20.91
CA SER A 247 20.35 8.33 19.96
C SER A 247 20.08 7.80 18.54
N PHE A 248 18.88 8.05 18.00
CA PHE A 248 18.56 7.68 16.63
C PHE A 248 19.35 8.57 15.67
N ASN A 249 20.54 8.10 15.30
CA ASN A 249 21.48 8.80 14.44
C ASN A 249 21.15 8.51 12.96
N GLY A 250 19.90 8.73 12.57
CA GLY A 250 19.37 8.31 11.27
C GLY A 250 18.42 9.33 10.62
N SER A 251 18.16 9.08 9.35
CA SER A 251 17.25 9.86 8.49
C SER A 251 15.79 9.73 8.98
N GLY A 252 15.05 10.85 9.01
CA GLY A 252 13.65 10.91 9.47
C GLY A 252 12.69 11.27 8.33
N LEU A 253 11.81 10.34 7.95
CA LEU A 253 10.76 10.54 6.94
C LEU A 253 9.45 10.86 7.66
N ARG A 254 8.72 11.90 7.25
CA ARG A 254 7.36 12.19 7.77
C ARG A 254 6.31 11.60 6.84
N LEU A 255 5.39 10.79 7.38
CA LEU A 255 4.28 10.22 6.62
C LEU A 255 3.39 11.33 6.03
N GLU A 256 3.05 12.35 6.82
CA GLU A 256 2.34 13.55 6.34
C GLU A 256 2.94 14.13 5.05
N GLY A 257 4.27 14.18 4.96
CA GLY A 257 4.96 14.68 3.76
C GLY A 257 4.69 13.81 2.52
N VAL A 258 4.67 12.48 2.70
CA VAL A 258 4.33 11.53 1.63
C VAL A 258 2.87 11.68 1.21
N VAL A 259 1.95 11.82 2.17
CA VAL A 259 0.52 12.03 1.90
C VAL A 259 0.29 13.35 1.15
N ARG A 260 0.87 14.46 1.63
CA ARG A 260 0.79 15.77 0.95
C ARG A 260 1.32 15.71 -0.48
N PHE A 261 2.41 14.98 -0.69
CA PHE A 261 2.94 14.75 -2.03
C PHE A 261 1.99 13.91 -2.89
N ALA A 262 1.41 12.83 -2.35
CA ALA A 262 0.40 12.04 -3.07
C ALA A 262 -0.79 12.90 -3.53
N PHE A 263 -1.21 13.86 -2.71
CA PHE A 263 -2.32 14.78 -3.00
C PHE A 263 -1.94 15.91 -3.96
N SER A 264 -0.68 16.31 -4.03
CA SER A 264 -0.22 17.36 -4.95
C SER A 264 -0.04 16.86 -6.39
N LEU A 265 0.05 15.55 -6.61
CA LEU A 265 0.24 14.97 -7.94
C LEU A 265 -0.98 15.21 -8.83
N SER A 266 -0.75 15.62 -10.08
CA SER A 266 -1.79 15.58 -11.12
C SER A 266 -1.96 14.14 -11.63
N MET A 267 -3.18 13.61 -11.54
CA MET A 267 -3.46 12.25 -12.03
C MET A 267 -3.30 12.15 -13.55
N ASP A 268 -3.69 13.17 -14.30
CA ASP A 268 -3.53 13.19 -15.76
C ASP A 268 -2.05 13.11 -16.15
N ARG A 269 -1.19 13.85 -15.45
CA ARG A 269 0.26 13.81 -15.67
C ARG A 269 0.88 12.50 -15.24
N LEU A 270 0.46 11.97 -14.09
CA LEU A 270 0.92 10.66 -13.62
C LEU A 270 0.58 9.57 -14.64
N MET A 271 -0.65 9.54 -15.14
CA MET A 271 -1.08 8.59 -16.16
C MET A 271 -0.34 8.82 -17.48
N ALA A 272 -0.09 10.07 -17.89
CA ALA A 272 0.73 10.36 -19.06
C ALA A 272 2.16 9.80 -18.92
N VAL A 273 2.80 9.93 -17.75
CA VAL A 273 4.10 9.31 -17.47
C VAL A 273 4.01 7.79 -17.56
N LEU A 274 3.00 7.17 -16.93
CA LEU A 274 2.83 5.71 -16.90
C LEU A 274 2.60 5.14 -18.31
N TYR A 275 1.72 5.74 -19.11
CA TYR A 275 1.46 5.29 -20.47
C TYR A 275 2.66 5.44 -21.39
N GLN A 276 3.44 6.52 -21.23
CA GLN A 276 4.69 6.66 -21.97
C GLN A 276 5.71 5.60 -21.54
N SER A 277 5.85 5.33 -20.23
CA SER A 277 6.70 4.25 -19.72
C SER A 277 6.32 2.89 -20.32
N GLU A 278 5.03 2.57 -20.39
CA GLU A 278 4.53 1.35 -21.03
C GLU A 278 4.85 1.30 -22.52
N TRP A 279 4.67 2.41 -23.24
CA TRP A 279 5.05 2.52 -24.65
C TRP A 279 6.55 2.28 -24.85
N LEU A 280 7.40 2.90 -24.03
CA LEU A 280 8.87 2.75 -24.08
C LEU A 280 9.29 1.30 -23.80
N ARG A 281 8.61 0.63 -22.87
CA ARG A 281 8.87 -0.77 -22.52
C ARG A 281 8.54 -1.74 -23.66
N ASN A 282 7.48 -1.46 -24.41
CA ASN A 282 6.97 -2.32 -25.49
C ASN A 282 7.60 -2.02 -26.86
N ASN A 283 8.23 -0.86 -27.05
CA ASN A 283 8.91 -0.48 -28.30
C ASN A 283 10.45 -0.48 -28.10
N ARG A 284 11.03 -1.63 -27.72
CA ARG A 284 12.45 -1.69 -27.34
C ARG A 284 13.42 -1.30 -28.46
N ASP A 285 13.02 -1.60 -29.69
CA ASP A 285 13.67 -1.45 -30.98
C ASP A 285 13.72 -0.02 -31.55
N LYS A 286 13.10 0.96 -30.88
CA LYS A 286 12.91 2.34 -31.40
C LYS A 286 13.66 3.42 -30.61
N PRO A 287 15.01 3.43 -30.57
CA PRO A 287 15.77 4.30 -29.66
C PRO A 287 15.62 5.81 -29.96
N PHE A 288 15.46 6.18 -31.23
CA PHE A 288 15.32 7.58 -31.62
C PHE A 288 13.96 8.15 -31.21
N GLU A 289 12.88 7.40 -31.44
CA GLU A 289 11.52 7.78 -31.05
C GLU A 289 11.36 7.86 -29.52
N LYS A 290 12.10 7.03 -28.78
CA LYS A 290 12.19 7.15 -27.32
C LYS A 290 12.77 8.49 -26.90
N ALA A 291 13.89 8.90 -27.49
CA ALA A 291 14.53 10.18 -27.17
C ALA A 291 13.60 11.37 -27.46
N LEU A 292 12.91 11.35 -28.60
CA LEU A 292 11.94 12.37 -28.98
C LEU A 292 10.76 12.46 -28.01
N ARG A 293 10.24 11.31 -27.55
CA ARG A 293 9.11 11.25 -26.61
C ARG A 293 9.48 11.66 -25.18
N PHE A 294 10.77 11.66 -24.83
CA PHE A 294 11.25 12.17 -23.55
C PHE A 294 11.37 13.70 -23.50
N LEU A 295 11.56 14.37 -24.65
CA LEU A 295 11.76 15.83 -24.69
C LEU A 295 10.61 16.64 -24.05
N PRO A 296 9.31 16.34 -24.30
CA PRO A 296 8.22 17.07 -23.65
C PRO A 296 8.23 16.97 -22.13
N PHE A 297 8.71 15.86 -21.55
CA PHE A 297 8.79 15.67 -20.10
C PHE A 297 9.79 16.61 -19.43
N LEU A 298 10.89 16.93 -20.12
CA LEU A 298 11.89 17.88 -19.61
C LEU A 298 11.37 19.33 -19.58
N ALA A 299 10.35 19.63 -20.39
CA ALA A 299 9.71 20.95 -20.46
C ALA A 299 8.43 21.05 -19.61
N ASP A 300 7.95 19.93 -19.03
CA ASP A 300 6.72 19.89 -18.25
C ASP A 300 6.97 20.48 -16.84
N ARG A 301 6.46 21.69 -16.63
CA ARG A 301 6.64 22.43 -15.36
C ARG A 301 5.99 21.72 -14.16
N GLU A 302 4.88 21.01 -14.34
CA GLU A 302 4.21 20.30 -13.25
C GLU A 302 5.02 19.08 -12.82
N LEU A 303 5.57 18.34 -13.79
CA LEU A 303 6.43 17.19 -13.52
C LEU A 303 7.76 17.62 -12.89
N LEU A 304 8.34 18.73 -13.35
CA LEU A 304 9.50 19.35 -12.69
C LEU A 304 9.17 19.76 -11.25
N GLY A 305 8.02 20.39 -11.02
CA GLY A 305 7.54 20.74 -9.67
C GLY A 305 7.39 19.52 -8.77
N SER A 306 6.81 18.44 -9.30
CA SER A 306 6.67 17.16 -8.60
C SER A 306 8.04 16.53 -8.28
N ALA A 307 9.00 16.61 -9.21
CA ALA A 307 10.37 16.14 -8.99
C ALA A 307 11.08 16.94 -7.88
N VAL A 308 10.88 18.25 -7.84
CA VAL A 308 11.41 19.13 -6.77
C VAL A 308 10.79 18.77 -5.42
N GLN A 309 9.48 18.55 -5.35
CA GLN A 309 8.80 18.11 -4.12
C GLN A 309 9.32 16.75 -3.64
N MET A 310 9.48 15.78 -4.55
CA MET A 310 10.08 14.48 -4.25
C MET A 310 11.53 14.63 -3.73
N ALA A 311 12.34 15.48 -4.35
CA ALA A 311 13.68 15.79 -3.85
C ALA A 311 13.65 16.45 -2.47
N GLY A 312 12.64 17.27 -2.19
CA GLY A 312 12.35 17.83 -0.87
C GLY A 312 12.07 16.76 0.18
N LEU A 313 11.22 15.78 -0.14
CA LEU A 313 10.94 14.64 0.74
C LEU A 313 12.20 13.80 1.01
N LEU A 314 12.99 13.53 -0.02
CA LEU A 314 14.23 12.76 0.09
C LEU A 314 15.29 13.48 0.92
N SER A 315 15.44 14.79 0.73
CA SER A 315 16.40 15.62 1.47
C SER A 315 15.96 15.89 2.92
N GLY A 316 14.66 16.04 3.16
CA GLY A 316 14.06 16.08 4.50
C GLY A 316 14.22 14.75 5.23
N GLY A 317 14.12 13.63 4.51
CA GLY A 317 14.50 12.30 4.99
C GLY A 317 15.95 12.27 5.47
N LEU A 318 16.88 12.68 4.61
CA LEU A 318 18.32 12.64 4.89
C LEU A 318 18.76 13.56 6.03
N ARG A 319 18.18 14.76 6.14
CA ARG A 319 18.49 15.71 7.21
C ARG A 319 17.51 15.45 8.35
N GLY A 320 17.91 14.65 9.33
CA GLY A 320 17.19 14.48 10.60
C GLY A 320 17.05 15.81 11.34
N ARG A 321 16.15 16.69 10.87
CA ARG A 321 15.80 17.93 11.58
C ARG A 321 15.10 17.47 12.85
N ARG A 322 15.81 17.66 13.97
CA ARG A 322 15.23 17.72 15.31
C ARG A 322 13.89 18.46 15.24
N PRO A 323 12.84 18.01 15.93
CA PRO A 323 11.57 18.72 15.97
C PRO A 323 11.87 20.18 16.35
N ALA A 324 11.40 21.11 15.53
CA ALA A 324 11.34 22.50 15.95
C ALA A 324 10.27 22.54 17.05
N VAL A 325 10.71 22.85 18.26
CA VAL A 325 9.83 23.19 19.37
C VAL A 325 9.19 24.53 19.00
N GLN A 326 7.90 24.51 18.66
CA GLN A 326 6.98 25.64 18.81
C GLN A 326 5.63 25.10 19.23
#